data_AF-A0A858U2H6-F1
#
_entry.id   AF-A0A858U2H6-F1
#
_cell.length_a   1.000
_cell.length_b   1.000
_cell.length_c   1.000
_cell.angle_alpha   90.00
_cell.angle_beta   90.00
_cell.angle_gamma   90.00
#
_symmetry.space_group_name_H-M   'P 1'
#
loop_
_entity.id
_entity.type
_entity.pdbx_description
1 polymer ?
#
loop_
_entity_poly.entity_id
_entity_poly.type
_entity_poly.pdbx_seq_one_letter_code
_entity_poly.pdbx_strand_id
1 'polypeptide(L)'
;MKKRKIFLSFLPIVAAVPLIAVSCKNTTSDSTNNEKKPVNPRQLNLNQEVKGFLSASQLEYVKNSFQFNTTKEGRNLSAPERNKIIGSLIQKYKSYDSNKRGPHERALSYKQIMNDPEFKKYFEVKMGRENIWGHPVKIYFETSDITNVPCISFSVYCPSRNLALETTDTVNLEIT
;
A
#
# COMPACT_ATOMS: atom_id res chain seq x y z
N MET A 1 50.00 37.32 -31.09
CA MET A 1 48.54 37.51 -31.27
C MET A 1 47.81 36.74 -30.16
N LYS A 2 47.16 37.43 -29.22
CA LYS A 2 46.33 36.82 -28.16
C LYS A 2 44.87 36.80 -28.63
N LYS A 3 44.25 35.62 -28.72
CA LYS A 3 42.79 35.51 -28.89
C LYS A 3 42.22 34.49 -27.89
N ARG A 4 41.13 34.94 -27.25
CA ARG A 4 40.53 34.47 -26.01
C ARG A 4 39.75 33.16 -26.23
N LYS A 5 39.74 32.27 -25.24
CA LYS A 5 38.82 31.13 -25.16
C LYS A 5 37.51 31.61 -24.54
N ILE A 6 36.41 31.49 -25.27
CA ILE A 6 35.05 31.78 -24.79
C ILE A 6 34.50 30.48 -24.20
N PHE A 7 34.27 30.46 -22.89
CA PHE A 7 33.52 29.38 -22.24
C PHE A 7 32.03 29.73 -22.30
N LEU A 8 31.26 28.95 -23.07
CA LEU A 8 29.79 28.99 -23.01
C LEU A 8 29.34 28.17 -21.79
N SER A 9 28.86 28.86 -20.76
CA SER A 9 28.14 28.26 -19.65
C SER A 9 26.71 27.96 -20.10
N PHE A 10 26.38 26.68 -20.30
CA PHE A 10 24.99 26.25 -20.48
C PHE A 10 24.35 26.08 -19.11
N LEU A 11 23.38 26.93 -18.78
CA LEU A 11 22.46 26.72 -17.65
C LEU A 11 21.44 25.65 -18.02
N PRO A 12 21.18 24.62 -17.18
CA PRO A 12 20.11 23.68 -17.44
C PRO A 12 18.75 24.36 -17.22
N ILE A 13 17.95 24.40 -18.28
CA ILE A 13 16.54 24.79 -18.22
C ILE A 13 15.82 23.68 -17.47
N VAL A 14 15.47 23.92 -16.20
CA VAL A 14 14.62 23.02 -15.42
C VAL A 14 13.21 23.13 -15.99
N ALA A 15 12.82 22.15 -16.82
CA ALA A 15 11.47 22.02 -17.30
C ALA A 15 10.55 21.67 -16.12
N ALA A 16 9.88 22.66 -15.55
CA ALA A 16 8.79 22.44 -14.62
C ALA A 16 7.62 21.82 -15.39
N VAL A 17 7.42 20.51 -15.22
CA VAL A 17 6.24 19.82 -15.75
C VAL A 17 5.03 20.29 -14.94
N PRO A 18 3.99 20.87 -15.56
CA PRO A 18 2.79 21.22 -14.83
C PRO A 18 2.13 19.93 -14.32
N LEU A 19 1.94 19.84 -12.99
CA LEU A 19 1.09 18.85 -12.37
C LEU A 19 -0.37 19.18 -12.76
N ILE A 20 -0.85 18.54 -13.82
CA ILE A 20 -2.25 18.63 -14.22
C ILE A 20 -3.05 17.69 -13.31
N ALA A 21 -3.67 18.24 -12.27
CA ALA A 21 -4.69 17.53 -11.51
C ALA A 21 -6.02 17.57 -12.28
N VAL A 22 -6.36 16.48 -12.96
CA VAL A 22 -7.68 16.31 -13.60
C VAL A 22 -8.67 15.85 -12.52
N SER A 23 -9.41 16.80 -11.94
CA SER A 23 -10.61 16.48 -11.16
C SER A 23 -11.76 16.24 -12.14
N CYS A 24 -12.13 14.99 -12.36
CA CYS A 24 -13.36 14.65 -13.09
C CYS A 24 -14.58 15.20 -12.33
N LYS A 25 -15.07 16.37 -12.74
CA LYS A 25 -16.41 16.84 -12.37
C LYS A 25 -17.39 16.09 -13.26
N ASN A 26 -18.01 15.03 -12.73
CA ASN A 26 -19.14 14.38 -13.41
C ASN A 26 -20.27 15.41 -13.54
N THR A 27 -20.43 15.99 -14.72
CA THR A 27 -21.67 16.62 -15.14
C THR A 27 -22.62 15.52 -15.59
N THR A 28 -23.30 14.91 -14.62
CA THR A 28 -24.62 14.34 -14.85
C THR A 28 -25.60 15.18 -14.06
N SER A 29 -26.32 16.01 -14.81
CA SER A 29 -27.61 16.52 -14.40
C SER A 29 -28.51 15.35 -14.04
N ASP A 30 -28.69 15.09 -12.75
CA ASP A 30 -29.89 14.42 -12.27
C ASP A 30 -30.30 15.03 -10.94
N SER A 31 -31.45 15.67 -11.02
CA SER A 31 -32.16 16.34 -9.95
C SER A 31 -32.62 15.29 -8.93
N THR A 32 -31.99 15.25 -7.74
CA THR A 32 -32.70 14.86 -6.52
C THR A 32 -31.95 15.38 -5.30
N ASN A 33 -32.56 16.36 -4.65
CA ASN A 33 -32.15 16.89 -3.36
C ASN A 33 -32.06 15.76 -2.33
N ASN A 34 -30.83 15.42 -1.96
CA ASN A 34 -30.51 14.88 -0.65
C ASN A 34 -29.09 15.36 -0.32
N GLU A 35 -29.01 16.55 0.26
CA GLU A 35 -27.81 17.05 0.93
C GLU A 35 -27.42 16.07 2.03
N LYS A 36 -26.65 15.03 1.67
CA LYS A 36 -25.93 14.23 2.65
C LYS A 36 -24.86 15.14 3.23
N LYS A 37 -25.11 15.57 4.48
CA LYS A 37 -24.12 16.26 5.32
C LYS A 37 -22.74 15.63 5.12
N PRO A 38 -21.65 16.43 5.09
CA PRO A 38 -20.30 15.91 5.01
C PRO A 38 -20.11 14.90 6.15
N VAL A 39 -19.92 13.63 5.78
CA VAL A 39 -19.69 12.56 6.75
C VAL A 39 -18.41 12.92 7.48
N ASN A 40 -18.53 13.18 8.78
CA ASN A 40 -17.38 13.39 9.64
C ASN A 40 -16.45 12.17 9.49
N PRO A 41 -15.18 12.34 9.07
CA PRO A 41 -14.28 11.21 8.81
C PRO A 41 -14.04 10.32 10.05
N ARG A 42 -14.43 10.78 11.24
CA ARG A 42 -14.41 10.00 12.49
C ARG A 42 -15.54 8.98 12.65
N GLN A 43 -16.51 8.92 11.74
CA GLN A 43 -17.58 7.92 11.72
C GLN A 43 -17.66 7.18 10.37
N LEU A 44 -16.51 6.78 9.83
CA LEU A 44 -16.48 5.84 8.69
C LEU A 44 -16.98 4.48 9.17
N ASN A 45 -18.23 4.15 8.84
CA ASN A 45 -18.74 2.80 9.02
C ASN A 45 -18.08 1.88 7.99
N LEU A 46 -16.98 1.24 8.36
CA LEU A 46 -16.22 0.31 7.50
C LEU A 46 -17.04 -0.93 7.11
N ASN A 47 -18.17 -1.19 7.80
CA ASN A 47 -19.07 -2.30 7.49
C ASN A 47 -20.15 -1.89 6.48
N GLN A 48 -20.24 -0.61 6.10
CA GLN A 48 -21.16 -0.17 5.05
C GLN A 48 -20.62 -0.58 3.68
N GLU A 49 -21.37 -1.41 2.97
CA GLU A 49 -21.00 -1.80 1.61
C GLU A 49 -21.11 -0.62 0.64
N VAL A 50 -20.07 -0.45 -0.17
CA VAL A 50 -20.04 0.53 -1.26
C VAL A 50 -20.14 -0.24 -2.59
N LYS A 51 -20.91 0.29 -3.53
CA LYS A 51 -21.02 -0.27 -4.89
C LYS A 51 -20.02 0.41 -5.83
N GLY A 52 -19.43 -0.39 -6.72
CA GLY A 52 -18.42 0.11 -7.67
C GLY A 52 -17.05 0.28 -7.01
N PHE A 53 -16.12 0.91 -7.73
CA PHE A 53 -14.76 1.11 -7.25
C PHE A 53 -14.69 2.07 -6.06
N LEU A 54 -13.73 1.84 -5.17
CA LEU A 54 -13.39 2.79 -4.11
C LEU A 54 -12.80 4.09 -4.69
N SER A 55 -13.06 5.21 -4.02
CA SER A 55 -12.45 6.50 -4.34
C SER A 55 -10.96 6.52 -3.97
N ALA A 56 -10.20 7.45 -4.54
CA ALA A 56 -8.78 7.64 -4.19
C ALA A 56 -8.55 7.83 -2.68
N SER A 57 -9.40 8.61 -2.01
CA SER A 57 -9.33 8.82 -0.56
C SER A 57 -9.65 7.55 0.25
N GLN A 58 -10.52 6.69 -0.26
CA GLN A 58 -10.81 5.39 0.36
C GLN A 58 -9.62 4.43 0.21
N LEU A 59 -8.99 4.39 -0.97
CA LEU A 59 -7.79 3.59 -1.21
C LEU A 59 -6.60 4.07 -0.36
N GLU A 60 -6.44 5.38 -0.24
CA GLU A 60 -5.43 5.98 0.64
C GLU A 60 -5.68 5.64 2.12
N TYR A 61 -6.96 5.59 2.55
CA TYR A 61 -7.31 5.09 3.88
C TYR A 61 -6.89 3.62 4.08
N VAL A 62 -7.10 2.75 3.07
CA VAL A 62 -6.62 1.35 3.14
C VAL A 62 -5.11 1.32 3.31
N LYS A 63 -4.36 2.08 2.51
CA LYS A 63 -2.89 2.18 2.63
C LYS A 63 -2.46 2.63 4.02
N ASN A 64 -3.07 3.69 4.54
CA ASN A 64 -2.75 4.28 5.84
C ASN A 64 -3.21 3.43 7.03
N SER A 65 -3.99 2.36 6.80
CA SER A 65 -4.40 1.41 7.84
C SER A 65 -3.30 0.41 8.22
N PHE A 66 -2.29 0.26 7.35
CA PHE A 66 -1.10 -0.55 7.62
C PHE A 66 -0.06 0.28 8.36
N GLN A 67 0.44 -0.23 9.48
CA GLN A 67 1.55 0.37 10.22
C GLN A 67 2.54 -0.71 10.60
N PHE A 68 3.82 -0.42 10.42
CA PHE A 68 4.90 -1.34 10.75
C PHE A 68 5.91 -0.62 11.63
N ASN A 69 6.21 -1.23 12.78
CA ASN A 69 7.13 -0.72 13.78
C ASN A 69 8.11 -1.81 14.22
N THR A 70 9.21 -1.39 14.83
CA THR A 70 10.12 -2.28 15.55
C THR A 70 9.86 -2.27 17.05
N THR A 71 9.95 -3.46 17.64
CA THR A 71 10.02 -3.62 19.09
C THR A 71 11.33 -3.04 19.63
N LYS A 72 11.48 -2.99 20.95
CA LYS A 72 12.74 -2.58 21.59
C LYS A 72 13.91 -3.46 21.14
N GLU A 73 13.69 -4.76 21.04
CA GLU A 73 14.66 -5.75 20.58
C GLU A 73 14.98 -5.56 19.10
N GLY A 74 13.98 -5.29 18.27
CA GLY A 74 14.16 -5.03 16.83
C GLY A 74 14.98 -3.78 16.53
N ARG A 75 14.93 -2.76 17.40
CA ARG A 75 15.75 -1.54 17.30
C ARG A 75 17.23 -1.78 17.55
N ASN A 76 17.58 -2.84 18.30
CA ASN A 76 18.97 -3.21 18.55
C ASN A 76 19.63 -3.91 17.36
N LEU A 77 18.84 -4.31 16.36
CA LEU A 77 19.33 -4.90 15.12
C LEU A 77 19.64 -3.83 14.07
N SER A 78 20.57 -4.11 13.17
CA SER A 78 20.77 -3.32 11.95
C SER A 78 19.64 -3.56 10.94
N ALA A 79 19.45 -2.64 9.99
CA ALA A 79 18.46 -2.82 8.93
C ALA A 79 18.66 -4.10 8.11
N PRO A 80 19.91 -4.49 7.72
CA PRO A 80 20.15 -5.77 7.04
C PRO A 80 19.74 -7.00 7.86
N GLU A 81 19.98 -6.99 9.17
CA GLU A 81 19.57 -8.10 10.05
C GLU A 81 18.06 -8.23 10.13
N ARG A 82 17.34 -7.10 10.28
CA ARG A 82 15.87 -7.09 10.23
C ARG A 82 15.34 -7.60 8.91
N ASN A 83 15.91 -7.14 7.79
CA ASN A 83 15.52 -7.58 6.45
C ASN A 83 15.76 -9.08 6.27
N LYS A 84 16.87 -9.60 6.80
CA LYS A 84 17.17 -11.03 6.77
C LYS A 84 16.12 -11.84 7.54
N ILE A 85 15.73 -11.40 8.73
CA ILE A 85 14.70 -12.08 9.54
C ILE A 85 13.38 -12.13 8.77
N ILE A 86 12.89 -10.99 8.29
CA ILE A 86 11.60 -10.95 7.56
C ILE A 86 11.70 -11.77 6.26
N GLY A 87 12.78 -11.65 5.51
CA GLY A 87 13.01 -12.45 4.31
C GLY A 87 13.04 -13.96 4.58
N SER A 88 13.65 -14.39 5.68
CA SER A 88 13.62 -15.79 6.12
C SER A 88 12.21 -16.25 6.47
N LEU A 89 11.41 -15.41 7.14
CA LEU A 89 10.02 -15.72 7.47
C LEU A 89 9.13 -15.79 6.21
N ILE A 90 9.29 -14.87 5.26
CA ILE A 90 8.62 -14.92 3.95
C ILE A 90 8.91 -16.25 3.26
N GLN A 91 10.19 -16.63 3.17
CA GLN A 91 10.59 -17.89 2.56
C GLN A 91 10.06 -19.12 3.31
N LYS A 92 10.05 -19.08 4.65
CA LYS A 92 9.52 -20.15 5.51
C LYS A 92 8.03 -20.39 5.28
N TYR A 93 7.25 -19.33 5.06
CA TYR A 93 5.79 -19.40 4.95
C TYR A 93 5.24 -19.27 3.53
N LYS A 94 6.09 -19.17 2.50
CA LYS A 94 5.67 -19.02 1.10
C LYS A 94 4.72 -20.12 0.60
N SER A 95 4.83 -21.34 1.14
CA SER A 95 4.00 -22.49 0.73
C SER A 95 2.52 -22.33 1.10
N TYR A 96 2.19 -21.43 2.02
CA TYR A 96 0.79 -21.14 2.36
C TYR A 96 0.06 -20.41 1.23
N ASP A 97 0.80 -19.78 0.32
CA ASP A 97 0.27 -18.99 -0.80
C ASP A 97 0.67 -19.56 -2.18
N SER A 98 1.38 -20.70 -2.24
CA SER A 98 2.02 -21.20 -3.47
C SER A 98 1.06 -21.60 -4.60
N ASN A 99 -0.23 -21.76 -4.30
CA ASN A 99 -1.30 -22.03 -5.28
C ASN A 99 -2.39 -20.92 -5.26
N LYS A 100 -2.07 -19.81 -4.58
CA LYS A 100 -2.85 -18.73 -3.96
C LYS A 100 -3.26 -17.43 -4.67
N ARG A 101 -3.14 -17.28 -6.00
CA ARG A 101 -3.12 -15.94 -6.64
C ARG A 101 -4.39 -15.52 -7.37
N GLY A 102 -5.43 -16.34 -7.42
CA GLY A 102 -6.72 -15.95 -8.04
C GLY A 102 -7.53 -15.02 -7.13
N PRO A 103 -8.38 -14.10 -7.64
CA PRO A 103 -9.11 -13.10 -6.83
C PRO A 103 -9.97 -13.68 -5.70
N HIS A 104 -10.40 -14.93 -5.82
CA HIS A 104 -11.18 -15.64 -4.80
C HIS A 104 -10.35 -16.30 -3.67
N GLU A 105 -9.03 -16.38 -3.84
CA GLU A 105 -8.16 -17.13 -2.93
C GLU A 105 -7.64 -16.26 -1.79
N ARG A 106 -7.63 -16.82 -0.56
CA ARG A 106 -7.13 -16.12 0.63
C ARG A 106 -5.61 -16.21 0.70
N ALA A 107 -4.96 -15.07 0.91
CA ALA A 107 -3.57 -14.99 1.34
C ALA A 107 -3.50 -15.42 2.82
N LEU A 108 -2.66 -16.42 3.12
CA LEU A 108 -2.56 -17.01 4.46
C LEU A 108 -1.17 -16.88 5.06
N SER A 109 -0.12 -16.74 4.23
CA SER A 109 1.27 -16.65 4.73
C SER A 109 1.46 -15.49 5.71
N TYR A 110 0.85 -14.34 5.44
CA TYR A 110 0.98 -13.15 6.27
C TYR A 110 0.51 -13.40 7.71
N LYS A 111 -0.56 -14.18 7.91
CA LYS A 111 -1.06 -14.55 9.23
C LYS A 111 -0.07 -15.45 9.98
N GLN A 112 0.64 -16.32 9.26
CA GLN A 112 1.65 -17.19 9.85
C GLN A 112 2.88 -16.39 10.24
N ILE A 113 3.35 -15.50 9.37
CA ILE A 113 4.47 -14.59 9.63
C ILE A 113 4.17 -13.75 10.88
N MET A 114 3.00 -13.10 10.95
CA MET A 114 2.61 -12.29 12.10
C MET A 114 2.47 -13.07 13.41
N ASN A 115 2.19 -14.37 13.33
CA ASN A 115 2.05 -15.22 14.50
C ASN A 115 3.37 -15.87 14.95
N ASP A 116 4.41 -15.83 14.11
CA ASP A 116 5.71 -16.41 14.40
C ASP A 116 6.34 -15.72 15.62
N PRO A 117 6.86 -16.48 16.60
CA PRO A 117 7.55 -15.91 17.76
C PRO A 117 8.74 -15.01 17.40
N GLU A 118 9.49 -15.35 16.36
CA GLU A 118 10.61 -14.56 15.88
C GLU A 118 10.13 -13.22 15.31
N PHE A 119 9.02 -13.22 14.57
CA PHE A 119 8.41 -11.98 14.09
C PHE A 119 7.99 -11.08 15.25
N LYS A 120 7.19 -11.63 16.19
CA LYS A 120 6.68 -10.89 17.36
C LYS A 120 7.79 -10.36 18.27
N LYS A 121 8.96 -11.02 18.27
CA LYS A 121 10.12 -10.57 19.04
C LYS A 121 10.68 -9.25 18.53
N TYR A 122 10.72 -9.05 17.21
CA TYR A 122 11.42 -7.91 16.60
C TYR A 122 10.51 -6.86 15.96
N PHE A 123 9.26 -7.22 15.66
CA PHE A 123 8.35 -6.40 14.86
C PHE A 123 6.96 -6.31 15.47
N GLU A 124 6.35 -5.14 15.30
CA GLU A 124 4.95 -4.88 15.61
C GLU A 124 4.27 -4.40 14.34
N VAL A 125 3.17 -5.04 13.96
CA VAL A 125 2.40 -4.64 12.77
C VAL A 125 0.95 -4.43 13.14
N LYS A 126 0.40 -3.32 12.67
CA LYS A 126 -1.04 -3.06 12.65
C LYS A 126 -1.52 -3.27 11.23
N MET A 127 -2.40 -4.25 11.04
CA MET A 127 -2.94 -4.57 9.73
C MET A 127 -4.23 -3.81 9.45
N GLY A 128 -4.43 -3.47 8.19
CA GLY A 128 -5.75 -3.15 7.66
C GLY A 128 -6.72 -4.33 7.81
N ARG A 129 -8.02 -4.07 7.62
CA ARG A 129 -9.03 -5.13 7.62
C ARG A 129 -8.97 -5.90 6.31
N GLU A 130 -9.22 -7.21 6.36
CA GLU A 130 -9.35 -8.08 5.17
C GLU A 130 -10.60 -7.76 4.31
N ASN A 131 -11.52 -6.97 4.86
CA ASN A 131 -12.68 -6.45 4.14
C ASN A 131 -12.96 -5.02 4.62
N ILE A 132 -13.03 -4.08 3.68
CA ILE A 132 -13.31 -2.68 3.94
C ILE A 132 -14.40 -2.21 2.96
N TRP A 133 -15.53 -1.73 3.47
CA TRP A 133 -16.69 -1.32 2.66
C TRP A 133 -17.20 -2.40 1.69
N GLY A 134 -17.12 -3.67 2.09
CA GLY A 134 -17.50 -4.82 1.26
C GLY A 134 -16.38 -5.29 0.31
N HIS A 135 -15.28 -4.56 0.20
CA HIS A 135 -14.18 -4.87 -0.71
C HIS A 135 -13.16 -5.79 -0.04
N PRO A 136 -12.93 -7.01 -0.55
CA PRO A 136 -11.88 -7.87 -0.03
C PRO A 136 -10.50 -7.26 -0.29
N VAL A 137 -9.69 -7.24 0.76
CA VAL A 137 -8.29 -6.81 0.75
C VAL A 137 -7.41 -8.03 0.95
N LYS A 138 -6.53 -8.28 -0.01
CA LYS A 138 -5.50 -9.31 0.11
C LYS A 138 -4.19 -8.69 0.52
N ILE A 139 -3.45 -9.39 1.34
CA ILE A 139 -2.24 -8.86 1.98
C ILE A 139 -1.16 -9.92 1.92
N TYR A 140 0.04 -9.53 1.51
CA TYR A 140 1.20 -10.39 1.41
C TYR A 140 2.41 -9.71 2.05
N PHE A 141 3.27 -10.50 2.68
CA PHE A 141 4.64 -10.08 2.94
C PHE A 141 5.48 -10.56 1.76
N GLU A 142 6.12 -9.62 1.09
CA GLU A 142 6.92 -9.88 -0.09
C GLU A 142 8.26 -9.16 0.03
N THR A 143 9.17 -9.47 -0.88
CA THR A 143 10.41 -8.73 -1.02
C THR A 143 10.29 -7.88 -2.27
N SER A 144 10.53 -6.58 -2.14
CA SER A 144 10.53 -5.65 -3.28
C SER A 144 11.51 -6.14 -4.36
N ASP A 145 11.02 -6.31 -5.59
CA ASP A 145 11.85 -6.73 -6.72
C ASP A 145 12.98 -5.75 -7.04
N ILE A 146 12.82 -4.47 -6.66
CA ILE A 146 13.76 -3.39 -6.99
C ILE A 146 14.82 -3.24 -5.90
N THR A 147 14.38 -3.16 -4.64
CA THR A 147 15.25 -2.81 -3.50
C THR A 147 15.69 -4.03 -2.71
N ASN A 148 15.10 -5.20 -2.97
CA ASN A 148 15.28 -6.41 -2.18
C ASN A 148 14.96 -6.21 -0.69
N VAL A 149 14.11 -5.22 -0.38
CA VAL A 149 13.65 -4.90 0.97
C VAL A 149 12.29 -5.55 1.20
N PRO A 150 12.07 -6.22 2.33
CA PRO A 150 10.75 -6.72 2.68
C PRO A 150 9.69 -5.61 2.73
N CYS A 151 8.53 -5.87 2.15
CA CYS A 151 7.39 -4.96 2.10
C CYS A 151 6.09 -5.72 2.41
N ILE A 152 5.05 -4.97 2.80
CA ILE A 152 3.68 -5.47 2.80
C ILE A 152 3.05 -5.02 1.49
N SER A 153 2.69 -5.96 0.61
CA SER A 153 1.87 -5.67 -0.56
C SER A 153 0.41 -5.94 -0.25
N PHE A 154 -0.49 -5.11 -0.80
CA PHE A 154 -1.91 -5.36 -0.69
C PHE A 154 -2.64 -5.10 -2.00
N SER A 155 -3.72 -5.85 -2.22
CA SER A 155 -4.59 -5.70 -3.38
C SER A 155 -6.04 -5.58 -2.94
N VAL A 156 -6.76 -4.61 -3.47
CA VAL A 156 -8.19 -4.39 -3.20
C VAL A 156 -8.99 -4.80 -4.43
N TYR A 157 -10.09 -5.51 -4.23
CA TYR A 157 -10.94 -6.01 -5.33
C TYR A 157 -12.38 -5.53 -5.21
N CYS A 158 -13.00 -5.23 -6.35
CA CYS A 158 -14.39 -4.77 -6.43
C CYS A 158 -15.36 -5.97 -6.48
N PRO A 159 -16.16 -6.25 -5.44
CA PRO A 159 -17.13 -7.34 -5.46
C PRO A 159 -18.23 -7.11 -6.52
N SER A 160 -18.60 -5.85 -6.75
CA SER A 160 -19.63 -5.46 -7.72
C SER A 160 -19.20 -5.65 -9.19
N ARG A 161 -17.92 -5.89 -9.45
CA ARG A 161 -17.35 -6.04 -10.79
C ARG A 161 -16.60 -7.36 -10.95
N ASN A 162 -17.20 -8.45 -10.45
CA ASN A 162 -16.64 -9.80 -10.54
C ASN A 162 -15.19 -9.89 -10.02
N LEU A 163 -14.92 -9.25 -8.87
CA LEU A 163 -13.60 -9.14 -8.26
C LEU A 163 -12.53 -8.53 -9.19
N ALA A 164 -12.90 -7.52 -9.97
CA ALA A 164 -11.93 -6.71 -10.69
C ALA A 164 -10.94 -6.05 -9.70
N LEU A 165 -9.65 -6.08 -10.04
CA LEU A 165 -8.60 -5.43 -9.26
C LEU A 165 -8.80 -3.91 -9.29
N GLU A 166 -8.90 -3.28 -8.11
CA GLU A 166 -9.01 -1.82 -7.99
C GLU A 166 -7.65 -1.17 -7.87
N THR A 167 -6.80 -1.75 -7.01
CA THR A 167 -5.46 -1.27 -6.77
C THR A 167 -4.58 -2.38 -6.24
N THR A 168 -3.28 -2.27 -6.52
CA THR A 168 -2.22 -2.96 -5.80
C THR A 168 -1.20 -1.90 -5.38
N ASP A 169 -0.80 -1.93 -4.12
CA ASP A 169 0.19 -1.00 -3.58
C ASP A 169 1.06 -1.72 -2.54
N THR A 170 2.17 -1.09 -2.19
CA THR A 170 3.13 -1.61 -1.22
C THR A 170 3.39 -0.61 -0.12
N VAL A 171 3.62 -1.13 1.08
CA VAL A 171 4.09 -0.40 2.24
C VAL A 171 5.46 -0.98 2.59
N ASN A 172 6.51 -0.20 2.35
CA ASN A 172 7.87 -0.62 2.67
C ASN A 172 8.00 -0.84 4.17
N LEU A 173 8.68 -1.90 4.58
CA LEU A 173 9.03 -2.14 5.98
C LEU A 173 10.29 -1.34 6.37
N GLU A 174 10.45 -0.15 5.79
CA GLU A 174 11.51 0.77 6.13
C GLU A 174 11.10 1.52 7.40
N ILE A 175 11.78 1.15 8.48
CA ILE A 175 11.62 1.79 9.79
C ILE A 175 12.32 3.13 9.70
N THR A 176 11.55 4.21 9.82
CA THR A 176 12.06 5.56 10.09
C THR A 176 12.54 5.67 11.53
#